data_AF-A0A811KTA5-F1
#
_entry.id   AF-A0A811KTA5-F1
#
_cell.length_a   1.000
_cell.length_b   1.000
_cell.length_c   1.000
_cell.angle_alpha   90.00
_cell.angle_beta   90.00
_cell.angle_gamma   90.00
#
_symmetry.space_group_name_H-M   'P 1'
#
loop_
_entity.id
_entity.type
_entity.pdbx_description
1 polymer ?
#
loop_
_entity_poly.entity_id
_entity_poly.type
_entity_poly.pdbx_seq_one_letter_code
_entity_poly.pdbx_strand_id
1 'polypeptide(L)'
;MAVSKKQENGVTQEIVDEGEEMTVEQLVERFDRYYHKVVSNKREYQQKFYQHLMDFLIKVKNTSYEAVEIIVPKIDVKFLSELLIKYKATQNDVDTTIFNILTFLEKNLHVGLRAVSPLVFSEKSRPYYANLIQFGRSLSSVLKPDQILNFINPEVLKKTAFSMVYTEYRGERAPDMYDPRFMLLLFLNMVQPGSDLSAKRFITSNCLHFCFSALSLQTDEYRALGYRVINDFTKHLNDLSAETFPQKALFIYLLKLFKNSVTQINERVMSPLTRFFCEVFDVTLDPLDPMFKGVWASLTMKPAIELNKLPEFKKFFFSTASVAFSKERSWVLDIAVSSLECPQDYMAVRNTYVAETLMAAFTSCMIHKGNKLSILKFFKACLRYPVVTKDITLRCNLPTWISYVIKHRTTTRFEQIFLTQIFVHNIRIALEYKSVYEDVLLRRTFKSAAEKVSESINSVDDHGKAKFSEALSKFLETGEMVFNEKVEDDDKPELETYAKAEKKKSRRTERCGNT
;
A
#
# COMPACT_ATOMS: atom_id res chain seq x y z
N MET A 1 59.20 -19.33 31.46
CA MET A 1 59.35 -17.89 31.66
C MET A 1 58.82 -17.17 30.41
N ALA A 2 57.59 -16.67 30.47
CA ALA A 2 57.10 -15.68 29.50
C ALA A 2 55.99 -14.89 30.21
N VAL A 3 56.23 -13.60 30.40
CA VAL A 3 55.33 -12.67 31.09
C VAL A 3 54.84 -11.62 30.08
N SER A 4 53.53 -11.44 30.10
CA SER A 4 52.72 -10.26 29.77
C SER A 4 52.61 -9.75 28.33
N LYS A 5 51.44 -10.06 27.74
CA LYS A 5 50.58 -9.06 27.08
C LYS A 5 49.35 -8.82 27.97
N LYS A 6 49.12 -7.57 28.34
CA LYS A 6 47.92 -7.06 29.00
C LYS A 6 47.27 -6.02 28.07
N GLN A 7 45.96 -5.86 28.23
CA GLN A 7 45.06 -4.85 27.63
C GLN A 7 44.36 -5.27 26.34
N GLU A 8 43.13 -5.78 26.46
CA GLU A 8 41.88 -5.01 26.31
C GLU A 8 40.68 -5.98 26.40
N ASN A 9 40.11 -6.10 27.61
CA ASN A 9 38.82 -6.74 27.85
C ASN A 9 37.87 -5.68 28.39
N GLY A 10 36.75 -5.45 27.71
CA GLY A 10 35.66 -4.64 28.22
C GLY A 10 34.48 -4.63 27.27
N VAL A 11 33.35 -5.18 27.71
CA VAL A 11 32.01 -5.18 27.11
C VAL A 11 31.70 -6.36 26.17
N THR A 12 31.48 -7.53 26.78
CA THR A 12 30.40 -8.49 26.43
C THR A 12 30.30 -9.56 27.52
N GLN A 13 29.38 -9.40 28.45
CA GLN A 13 28.83 -10.49 29.27
C GLN A 13 27.32 -10.29 29.26
N GLU A 14 26.64 -11.00 28.36
CA GLU A 14 25.90 -12.23 28.66
C GLU A 14 24.71 -11.96 29.59
N ILE A 15 23.52 -11.87 28.99
CA ILE A 15 22.24 -12.03 29.68
C ILE A 15 21.64 -13.31 29.11
N VAL A 16 22.02 -14.43 29.71
CA VAL A 16 21.29 -15.69 29.65
C VAL A 16 21.15 -16.10 31.10
N ASP A 17 19.93 -16.03 31.63
CA ASP A 17 19.59 -16.71 32.87
C ASP A 17 18.15 -17.21 32.72
N GLU A 18 18.06 -18.50 32.39
CA GLU A 18 16.86 -19.31 32.39
C GLU A 18 16.75 -19.97 33.77
N GLY A 19 15.63 -19.80 34.49
CA GLY A 19 15.19 -20.80 35.46
C GLY A 19 14.91 -20.41 36.92
N GLU A 20 15.24 -19.20 37.41
CA GLU A 20 14.88 -18.81 38.80
C GLU A 20 13.66 -17.87 38.86
N GLU A 21 12.74 -18.15 39.80
CA GLU A 21 11.69 -17.23 40.23
C GLU A 21 12.35 -15.98 40.82
N MET A 22 12.54 -14.97 39.97
CA MET A 22 13.09 -13.68 40.39
C MET A 22 12.21 -13.06 41.48
N THR A 23 12.85 -12.59 42.56
CA THR A 23 12.15 -11.87 43.63
C THR A 23 11.59 -10.54 43.12
N VAL A 24 10.58 -9.99 43.82
CA VAL A 24 9.97 -8.69 43.48
C VAL A 24 11.01 -7.57 43.40
N GLU A 25 12.00 -7.57 44.30
CA GLU A 25 13.10 -6.60 44.33
C GLU A 25 13.98 -6.69 43.07
N GLN A 26 14.33 -7.90 42.63
CA GLN A 26 15.09 -8.14 41.40
C GLN A 26 14.32 -7.70 40.15
N LEU A 27 12.99 -7.90 40.13
CA LEU A 27 12.12 -7.41 39.05
C LEU A 27 12.15 -5.88 38.98
N VAL A 28 12.02 -5.20 40.12
CA VAL A 28 12.03 -3.72 40.19
C VAL A 28 13.39 -3.14 39.77
N GLU A 29 14.50 -3.70 40.25
CA GLU A 29 15.84 -3.25 39.88
C GLU A 29 16.11 -3.44 38.37
N ARG A 30 15.64 -4.56 37.82
CA ARG A 30 15.73 -4.82 36.37
C ARG A 30 14.90 -3.82 35.57
N PHE A 31 13.72 -3.44 36.05
CA PHE A 31 12.92 -2.39 35.42
C PHE A 31 13.64 -1.04 35.47
N ASP A 32 14.27 -0.66 36.59
CA ASP A 32 15.01 0.60 36.70
C ASP A 32 16.16 0.67 35.68
N ARG A 33 16.85 -0.45 35.42
CA ARG A 33 17.84 -0.54 34.33
C ARG A 33 17.23 -0.30 32.95
N TYR A 34 16.05 -0.85 32.67
CA TYR A 34 15.34 -0.59 31.41
C TYR A 34 14.87 0.87 31.31
N TYR A 35 14.31 1.42 32.38
CA TYR A 35 13.88 2.81 32.47
C TYR A 35 15.05 3.75 32.17
N HIS A 36 16.18 3.58 32.84
CA HIS A 36 17.38 4.38 32.59
C HIS A 36 17.89 4.24 31.17
N LYS A 37 17.82 3.05 30.56
CA LYS A 37 18.17 2.87 29.15
C LYS A 37 17.22 3.63 28.23
N VAL A 38 15.91 3.47 28.37
CA VAL A 38 14.91 4.17 27.53
C VAL A 38 15.10 5.69 27.61
N VAL A 39 15.26 6.22 28.83
CA VAL A 39 15.41 7.64 29.13
C VAL A 39 16.80 8.18 28.79
N SER A 40 17.85 7.36 28.87
CA SER A 40 19.17 7.76 28.40
C SER A 40 19.12 7.94 26.89
N ASN A 41 19.30 9.18 26.45
CA ASN A 41 19.23 9.63 25.05
C ASN A 41 20.40 9.11 24.18
N LYS A 42 20.93 7.92 24.49
CA LYS A 42 21.96 7.24 23.69
C LYS A 42 21.29 6.53 22.50
N ARG A 43 22.05 6.42 21.39
CA ARG A 43 21.73 5.98 20.01
C ARG A 43 20.54 5.03 19.83
N GLU A 44 19.92 5.05 18.63
CA GLU A 44 18.89 4.11 18.18
C GLU A 44 19.14 2.70 18.74
N TYR A 45 18.26 2.26 19.64
CA TYR A 45 18.36 0.95 20.25
C TYR A 45 18.01 -0.12 19.21
N GLN A 46 18.79 -1.19 19.17
CA GLN A 46 18.47 -2.35 18.32
C GLN A 46 17.13 -2.96 18.75
N GLN A 47 16.39 -3.50 17.78
CA GLN A 47 15.11 -4.21 17.98
C GLN A 47 15.10 -5.16 19.18
N LYS A 48 16.20 -5.91 19.38
CA LYS A 48 16.37 -6.85 20.50
C LYS A 48 16.13 -6.22 21.87
N PHE A 49 16.49 -4.95 22.07
CA PHE A 49 16.25 -4.24 23.32
C PHE A 49 14.76 -4.09 23.63
N TYR A 50 13.98 -3.62 22.66
CA TYR A 50 12.54 -3.43 22.82
C TYR A 50 11.83 -4.77 22.96
N GLN A 51 12.31 -5.81 22.27
CA GLN A 51 11.77 -7.16 22.43
C GLN A 51 11.99 -7.67 23.86
N HIS A 52 13.21 -7.56 24.39
CA HIS A 52 13.50 -7.95 25.77
C HIS A 52 12.71 -7.13 26.80
N LEU A 53 12.42 -5.86 26.52
CA LEU A 53 11.55 -5.04 27.35
C LEU A 53 10.11 -5.54 27.32
N MET A 54 9.57 -5.88 26.14
CA MET A 54 8.23 -6.45 25.99
C MET A 54 8.12 -7.79 26.74
N ASP A 55 9.07 -8.70 26.53
CA ASP A 55 9.09 -10.02 27.18
C ASP A 55 9.20 -9.88 28.71
N PHE A 56 9.98 -8.91 29.17
CA PHE A 56 10.06 -8.57 30.59
C PHE A 56 8.72 -8.06 31.14
N LEU A 57 8.03 -7.15 30.46
CA LEU A 57 6.74 -6.63 30.91
C LEU A 57 5.66 -7.72 30.96
N ILE A 58 5.69 -8.67 30.00
CA ILE A 58 4.82 -9.85 30.01
C ILE A 58 5.14 -10.74 31.22
N LYS A 59 6.43 -11.00 31.49
CA LYS A 59 6.87 -11.79 32.64
C LYS A 59 6.42 -11.14 33.96
N VAL A 60 6.60 -9.83 34.12
CA VAL A 60 6.17 -9.08 35.31
C VAL A 60 4.67 -9.27 35.55
N LYS A 61 3.84 -9.07 34.53
CA LYS A 61 2.38 -9.23 34.64
C LYS A 61 1.98 -10.63 35.10
N ASN A 62 2.68 -11.66 34.62
CA ASN A 62 2.34 -13.06 34.91
C ASN A 62 2.92 -13.57 36.23
N THR A 63 3.97 -12.93 36.77
CA THR A 63 4.72 -13.46 37.92
C THR A 63 4.18 -12.96 39.25
N SER A 64 3.91 -11.65 39.39
CA SER A 64 3.50 -11.08 40.68
C SER A 64 2.70 -9.80 40.53
N TYR A 65 1.57 -9.73 41.25
CA TYR A 65 0.74 -8.54 41.34
C TYR A 65 1.44 -7.39 42.10
N GLU A 66 2.21 -7.71 43.14
CA GLU A 66 2.97 -6.73 43.93
C GLU A 66 4.03 -6.01 43.08
N ALA A 67 4.70 -6.75 42.17
CA ALA A 67 5.64 -6.15 41.24
C ALA A 67 4.96 -5.17 40.27
N VAL A 68 3.73 -5.47 39.83
CA VAL A 68 2.93 -4.59 38.97
C VAL A 68 2.57 -3.30 39.70
N GLU A 69 2.13 -3.38 40.97
CA GLU A 69 1.80 -2.20 41.77
C GLU A 69 2.99 -1.25 41.99
N ILE A 70 4.21 -1.78 42.06
CA ILE A 70 5.43 -0.97 42.21
C ILE A 70 5.92 -0.41 40.87
N ILE A 71 5.84 -1.20 39.79
CA ILE A 71 6.39 -0.82 38.48
C ILE A 71 5.47 0.16 37.73
N VAL A 72 4.15 -0.03 37.76
CA VAL A 72 3.20 0.81 37.01
C VAL A 72 3.33 2.30 37.35
N PRO A 73 3.44 2.71 38.64
CA PRO A 73 3.67 4.12 38.99
C PRO A 73 5.00 4.69 38.49
N LYS A 74 6.03 3.85 38.26
CA LYS A 74 7.32 4.27 37.70
C LYS A 74 7.25 4.53 36.19
N ILE A 75 6.20 4.08 35.50
CA ILE A 75 5.95 4.37 34.09
C ILE A 75 5.36 5.78 33.98
N ASP A 76 6.23 6.77 34.10
CA ASP A 76 5.88 8.17 34.09
C ASP A 76 5.74 8.76 32.67
N VAL A 77 5.34 10.03 32.61
CA VAL A 77 5.22 10.80 31.37
C VAL A 77 6.54 10.81 30.59
N LYS A 78 7.68 10.81 31.29
CA LYS A 78 9.02 10.85 30.69
C LYS A 78 9.33 9.56 29.93
N PHE A 79 9.07 8.40 30.54
CA PHE A 79 9.25 7.10 29.91
C PHE A 79 8.39 6.96 28.64
N LEU A 80 7.10 7.30 28.74
CA LEU A 80 6.17 7.23 27.61
C LEU A 80 6.56 8.20 26.49
N SER A 81 6.98 9.42 26.84
CA SER A 81 7.42 10.43 25.88
C SER A 81 8.66 9.96 25.09
N GLU A 82 9.65 9.37 25.77
CA GLU A 82 10.86 8.88 25.10
C GLU A 82 10.59 7.69 24.16
N LEU A 83 9.59 6.86 24.45
CA LEU A 83 9.13 5.83 23.51
C LEU A 83 8.49 6.47 22.26
N LEU A 84 7.62 7.47 22.44
CA LEU A 84 6.93 8.16 21.33
C LEU A 84 7.87 9.01 20.46
N ILE A 85 8.91 9.61 21.06
CA ILE A 85 9.96 10.34 20.32
C ILE A 85 10.71 9.40 19.37
N LYS A 86 10.96 8.15 19.80
CA LYS A 86 11.68 7.15 19.01
C LYS A 86 10.78 6.45 17.98
N TYR A 87 9.49 6.43 18.21
CA TYR A 87 8.49 5.84 17.33
C TYR A 87 8.31 6.68 16.06
N LYS A 88 8.51 6.11 14.87
CA LYS A 88 8.31 6.81 13.57
C LYS A 88 6.93 6.55 12.96
N ALA A 89 6.07 5.80 13.66
CA ALA A 89 4.75 5.35 13.19
C ALA A 89 4.79 4.45 11.94
N THR A 90 5.92 3.77 11.69
CA THR A 90 6.10 2.90 10.52
C THR A 90 5.87 1.43 10.85
N GLN A 91 5.81 0.58 9.82
CA GLN A 91 5.78 -0.88 9.97
C GLN A 91 7.18 -1.50 10.17
N ASN A 92 8.20 -0.70 10.48
CA ASN A 92 9.50 -1.23 10.87
C ASN A 92 9.37 -2.08 12.15
N ASP A 93 10.26 -3.05 12.33
CA ASP A 93 10.16 -3.98 13.45
C ASP A 93 10.31 -3.29 14.80
N VAL A 94 11.20 -2.29 14.89
CA VAL A 94 11.36 -1.46 16.10
C VAL A 94 10.07 -0.74 16.44
N ASP A 95 9.45 -0.09 15.46
CA ASP A 95 8.20 0.66 15.65
C ASP A 95 7.05 -0.28 16.02
N THR A 96 6.97 -1.45 15.39
CA THR A 96 5.97 -2.48 15.71
C THR A 96 6.10 -2.94 17.16
N THR A 97 7.32 -3.19 17.63
CA THR A 97 7.55 -3.57 19.03
C THR A 97 7.22 -2.43 20.00
N ILE A 98 7.59 -1.18 19.68
CA ILE A 98 7.22 -0.01 20.50
C ILE A 98 5.69 0.14 20.59
N PHE A 99 4.99 0.02 19.46
CA PHE A 99 3.52 0.06 19.43
C PHE A 99 2.90 -1.06 20.29
N ASN A 100 3.44 -2.27 20.21
CA ASN A 100 2.98 -3.40 21.03
C ASN A 100 3.22 -3.15 22.52
N ILE A 101 4.36 -2.56 22.90
CA ILE A 101 4.64 -2.15 24.28
C ILE A 101 3.59 -1.13 24.72
N LEU A 102 3.38 -0.04 23.97
CA LEU A 102 2.39 0.99 24.33
C LEU A 102 0.98 0.41 24.49
N THR A 103 0.59 -0.49 23.58
CA THR A 103 -0.71 -1.18 23.63
C THR A 103 -0.81 -2.10 24.86
N PHE A 104 0.26 -2.81 25.20
CA PHE A 104 0.31 -3.66 26.38
C PHE A 104 0.24 -2.83 27.68
N LEU A 105 0.94 -1.71 27.74
CA LEU A 105 0.88 -0.80 28.88
C LEU A 105 -0.54 -0.27 29.10
N GLU A 106 -1.24 0.13 28.05
CA GLU A 106 -2.62 0.64 28.14
C GLU A 106 -3.64 -0.46 28.46
N LYS A 107 -3.63 -1.58 27.71
CA LYS A 107 -4.66 -2.62 27.85
C LYS A 107 -4.43 -3.55 29.03
N ASN A 108 -3.17 -3.91 29.31
CA ASN A 108 -2.84 -4.98 30.26
C ASN A 108 -2.36 -4.45 31.62
N LEU A 109 -1.71 -3.29 31.65
CA LEU A 109 -1.22 -2.66 32.88
C LEU A 109 -2.02 -1.40 33.26
N HIS A 110 -3.07 -1.07 32.49
CA HIS A 110 -3.96 0.07 32.73
C HIS A 110 -3.24 1.43 32.88
N VAL A 111 -2.08 1.59 32.22
CA VAL A 111 -1.34 2.84 32.20
C VAL A 111 -2.09 3.85 31.33
N GLY A 112 -2.50 4.97 31.93
CA GLY A 112 -3.25 6.01 31.23
C GLY A 112 -2.40 6.81 30.23
N LEU A 113 -2.49 6.47 28.94
CA LEU A 113 -1.84 7.24 27.86
C LEU A 113 -2.40 8.66 27.69
N ARG A 114 -3.50 8.99 28.38
CA ARG A 114 -4.07 10.34 28.41
C ARG A 114 -3.09 11.39 28.93
N ALA A 115 -2.11 10.98 29.74
CA ALA A 115 -1.08 11.88 30.27
C ALA A 115 -0.14 12.43 29.17
N VAL A 116 0.05 11.69 28.08
CA VAL A 116 0.91 12.08 26.93
C VAL A 116 0.11 12.49 25.69
N SER A 117 -1.22 12.57 25.79
CA SER A 117 -2.12 12.92 24.69
C SER A 117 -2.09 14.42 24.38
N PRO A 118 -2.10 14.84 23.09
CA PRO A 118 -2.15 14.02 21.87
C PRO A 118 -0.89 13.19 21.59
N LEU A 119 -1.09 11.98 21.07
CA LEU A 119 -0.02 11.05 20.69
C LEU A 119 0.65 11.51 19.38
N VAL A 120 1.68 12.34 19.52
CA VAL A 120 2.56 12.72 18.41
C VAL A 120 3.80 11.84 18.41
N PHE A 121 4.39 11.67 17.24
CA PHE A 121 5.47 10.69 17.02
C PHE A 121 6.64 11.34 16.29
N SER A 122 7.74 10.60 16.18
CA SER A 122 9.04 10.97 15.62
C SER A 122 9.86 11.95 16.47
N GLU A 123 11.14 12.09 16.13
CA GLU A 123 12.05 13.03 16.80
C GLU A 123 11.55 14.48 16.78
N LYS A 124 10.74 14.85 15.78
CA LYS A 124 10.12 16.18 15.69
C LYS A 124 9.23 16.49 16.90
N SER A 125 8.71 15.46 17.59
CA SER A 125 7.84 15.62 18.77
C SER A 125 8.60 15.95 20.06
N ARG A 126 9.94 15.84 20.07
CA ARG A 126 10.78 16.12 21.25
C ARG A 126 10.50 17.47 21.92
N PRO A 127 10.36 18.61 21.20
CA PRO A 127 10.10 19.90 21.84
C PRO A 127 8.76 19.93 22.56
N TYR A 128 7.74 19.28 21.98
CA TYR A 128 6.42 19.18 22.59
C TYR A 128 6.47 18.39 23.90
N TYR A 129 7.10 17.21 23.88
CA TYR A 129 7.22 16.38 25.08
C TYR A 129 8.12 17.01 26.15
N ALA A 130 9.18 17.72 25.78
CA ALA A 130 9.99 18.49 26.73
C ALA A 130 9.15 19.55 27.47
N ASN A 131 8.32 20.29 26.74
CA ASN A 131 7.40 21.27 27.35
C ASN A 131 6.35 20.59 28.24
N LEU A 132 5.82 19.44 27.81
CA LEU A 132 4.85 18.68 28.60
C LEU A 132 5.45 18.18 29.93
N ILE A 133 6.70 17.72 29.90
CA ILE A 133 7.42 17.27 31.11
C ILE A 133 7.73 18.47 32.02
N GLN A 134 8.14 19.61 31.46
CA GLN A 134 8.53 20.78 32.24
C GLN A 134 7.36 21.50 32.89
N PHE A 135 6.27 21.71 32.14
CA PHE A 135 5.14 22.54 32.58
C PHE A 135 3.92 21.73 33.01
N GLY A 136 3.93 20.42 32.77
CA GLY A 136 2.77 19.56 32.99
C GLY A 136 1.62 19.88 32.02
N ARG A 137 0.52 19.15 32.16
CA ARG A 137 -0.61 19.22 31.23
C ARG A 137 -1.44 20.52 31.32
N SER A 138 -1.46 21.14 32.50
CA SER A 138 -2.28 22.32 32.76
C SER A 138 -1.69 23.61 32.18
N LEU A 139 -0.36 23.67 32.04
CA LEU A 139 0.35 24.86 31.56
C LEU A 139 0.99 24.65 30.18
N SER A 140 1.06 23.42 29.67
CA SER A 140 1.54 23.16 28.31
C SER A 140 0.48 23.49 27.26
N SER A 141 0.92 24.06 26.14
CA SER A 141 0.06 24.27 24.98
C SER A 141 -0.31 22.92 24.36
N VAL A 142 -1.55 22.49 24.53
CA VAL A 142 -2.08 21.30 23.87
C VAL A 142 -2.05 21.53 22.36
N LEU A 143 -1.43 20.60 21.62
CA LEU A 143 -1.36 20.69 20.16
C LEU A 143 -2.77 20.61 19.56
N LYS A 144 -3.08 21.54 18.66
CA LYS A 144 -4.29 21.47 17.85
C LYS A 144 -4.19 20.34 16.82
N PRO A 145 -5.31 19.74 16.38
CA PRO A 145 -5.32 18.71 15.32
C PRO A 145 -4.55 19.12 14.06
N ASP A 146 -4.65 20.38 13.66
CA ASP A 146 -3.90 20.93 12.51
C ASP A 146 -2.38 20.95 12.69
N GLN A 147 -1.90 21.03 13.93
CA GLN A 147 -0.48 20.95 14.24
C GLN A 147 -0.01 19.49 14.24
N ILE A 148 -0.88 18.54 14.60
CA ILE A 148 -0.61 17.10 14.52
C ILE A 148 -0.37 16.68 13.07
N LEU A 149 -1.11 17.24 12.11
CA LEU A 149 -0.89 16.98 10.68
C LEU A 149 0.54 17.29 10.21
N ASN A 150 1.26 18.22 10.85
CA ASN A 150 2.63 18.57 10.48
C ASN A 150 3.65 17.47 10.77
N PHE A 151 3.30 16.49 11.62
CA PHE A 151 4.13 15.32 11.92
C PHE A 151 3.98 14.21 10.87
N ILE A 152 2.93 14.29 10.03
CA ILE A 152 2.61 13.30 9.01
C ILE A 152 3.23 13.73 7.68
N ASN A 153 3.90 12.81 7.00
CA ASN A 153 4.41 13.05 5.65
C ASN A 153 3.33 12.67 4.61
N PRO A 154 2.78 13.62 3.85
CA PRO A 154 1.70 13.34 2.88
C PRO A 154 2.09 12.35 1.78
N GLU A 155 3.36 12.33 1.37
CA GLU A 155 3.85 11.45 0.31
C GLU A 155 3.95 10.00 0.79
N VAL A 156 4.47 9.79 2.01
CA VAL A 156 4.54 8.46 2.63
C VAL A 156 3.12 7.96 2.93
N LEU A 157 2.21 8.85 3.33
CA LEU A 157 0.82 8.50 3.58
C LEU A 157 0.12 8.05 2.30
N LYS A 158 0.31 8.78 1.19
CA LYS A 158 -0.23 8.41 -0.13
C LYS A 158 0.36 7.08 -0.62
N LYS A 159 1.68 6.89 -0.48
CA LYS A 159 2.35 5.62 -0.79
C LYS A 159 1.77 4.46 0.02
N THR A 160 1.56 4.67 1.33
CA THR A 160 1.00 3.65 2.22
C THR A 160 -0.44 3.32 1.82
N ALA A 161 -1.27 4.34 1.59
CA ALA A 161 -2.66 4.15 1.15
C ALA A 161 -2.78 3.34 -0.15
N PHE A 162 -1.77 3.39 -1.03
CA PHE A 162 -1.76 2.70 -2.31
C PHE A 162 -0.98 1.38 -2.32
N SER A 163 -0.57 0.88 -1.16
CA SER A 163 0.16 -0.38 -1.08
C SER A 163 -0.20 -1.23 0.13
N MET A 164 -0.92 -0.67 1.11
CA MET A 164 -1.19 -1.37 2.37
C MET A 164 -2.09 -2.60 2.21
N VAL A 165 -2.99 -2.62 1.22
CA VAL A 165 -3.80 -3.81 0.92
C VAL A 165 -2.91 -4.92 0.36
N TYR A 166 -1.98 -4.55 -0.52
CA TYR A 166 -1.03 -5.49 -1.10
C TYR A 166 -0.09 -6.08 -0.05
N THR A 167 0.44 -5.25 0.85
CA THR A 167 1.34 -5.71 1.93
C THR A 167 0.61 -6.60 2.93
N GLU A 168 -0.64 -6.25 3.30
CA GLU A 168 -1.47 -7.10 4.18
C GLU A 168 -1.74 -8.46 3.53
N TYR A 169 -2.14 -8.47 2.25
CA TYR A 169 -2.41 -9.71 1.52
C TYR A 169 -1.18 -10.63 1.46
N ARG A 170 0.02 -10.07 1.25
CA ARG A 170 1.26 -10.86 1.22
C ARG A 170 1.76 -11.25 2.61
N GLY A 171 1.23 -10.67 3.68
CA GLY A 171 1.82 -10.78 5.02
C GLY A 171 3.21 -10.16 5.11
N GLU A 172 3.57 -9.30 4.17
CA GLU A 172 4.86 -8.60 4.12
C GLU A 172 4.76 -7.29 4.90
N ARG A 173 5.81 -6.94 5.63
CA ARG A 173 5.94 -5.62 6.26
C ARG A 173 6.75 -4.70 5.36
N ALA A 174 6.26 -3.47 5.18
CA ALA A 174 6.99 -2.45 4.43
C ALA A 174 7.57 -1.42 5.43
N PRO A 175 8.86 -1.48 5.78
CA PRO A 175 9.43 -0.65 6.85
C PRO A 175 9.32 0.87 6.59
N ASP A 176 9.21 1.27 5.32
CA ASP A 176 9.05 2.68 4.92
C ASP A 176 7.59 3.18 4.93
N MET A 177 6.62 2.32 5.24
CA MET A 177 5.19 2.65 5.23
C MET A 177 4.67 2.89 6.64
N TYR A 178 3.66 3.74 6.75
CA TYR A 178 2.99 3.99 8.03
C TYR A 178 2.21 2.76 8.50
N ASP A 179 2.13 2.57 9.82
CA ASP A 179 1.31 1.53 10.43
C ASP A 179 -0.18 1.93 10.42
N PRO A 180 -1.06 1.18 9.71
CA PRO A 180 -2.49 1.48 9.67
C PRO A 180 -3.16 1.51 11.04
N ARG A 181 -2.67 0.69 12.00
CA ARG A 181 -3.25 0.61 13.35
C ARG A 181 -3.14 1.95 14.06
N PHE A 182 -1.93 2.50 14.08
CA PHE A 182 -1.66 3.77 14.74
C PHE A 182 -2.28 4.95 13.99
N MET A 183 -2.15 4.99 12.66
CA MET A 183 -2.65 6.13 11.87
C MET A 183 -4.17 6.26 11.91
N LEU A 184 -4.92 5.15 11.82
CA LEU A 184 -6.39 5.19 11.91
C LEU A 184 -6.86 5.65 13.29
N LEU A 185 -6.18 5.19 14.36
CA LEU A 185 -6.47 5.65 15.73
C LEU A 185 -6.11 7.13 15.94
N LEU A 186 -5.01 7.58 15.34
CA LEU A 186 -4.64 8.99 15.35
C LEU A 186 -5.72 9.84 14.66
N PHE A 187 -6.17 9.45 13.46
CA PHE A 187 -7.22 10.16 12.74
C PHE A 187 -8.54 10.17 13.51
N LEU A 188 -8.90 9.07 14.17
CA LEU A 188 -10.10 9.01 15.01
C LEU A 188 -10.05 10.04 16.15
N ASN A 189 -8.89 10.22 16.77
CA ASN A 189 -8.69 11.23 17.81
C ASN A 189 -8.71 12.67 17.25
N MET A 190 -8.24 12.87 16.02
CA MET A 190 -8.22 14.19 15.38
C MET A 190 -9.61 14.65 14.92
N VAL A 191 -10.48 13.72 14.56
CA VAL A 191 -11.81 13.98 13.98
C VAL A 191 -12.92 13.87 15.03
N GLN A 192 -12.60 13.96 16.32
CA GLN A 192 -13.61 13.94 17.38
C GLN A 192 -14.62 15.10 17.24
N PRO A 193 -15.88 14.92 17.66
CA PRO A 193 -16.87 15.99 17.61
C PRO A 193 -16.41 17.25 18.36
N GLY A 194 -16.55 18.42 17.75
CA GLY A 194 -16.09 19.70 18.33
C GLY A 194 -14.58 19.96 18.16
N SER A 195 -13.89 19.17 17.34
CA SER A 195 -12.49 19.38 16.98
C SER A 195 -12.31 20.58 16.03
N ASP A 196 -11.30 21.42 16.27
CA ASP A 196 -10.92 22.55 15.39
C ASP A 196 -10.13 22.10 14.14
N LEU A 197 -10.29 20.85 13.68
CA LEU A 197 -9.55 20.31 12.54
C LEU A 197 -9.93 21.02 11.23
N SER A 198 -8.94 21.54 10.49
CA SER A 198 -9.15 22.01 9.12
C SER A 198 -9.45 20.82 8.21
N ALA A 199 -10.69 20.76 7.74
CA ALA A 199 -11.13 19.71 6.84
C ALA A 199 -10.37 19.76 5.50
N LYS A 200 -10.04 20.98 5.02
CA LYS A 200 -9.24 21.14 3.81
C LYS A 200 -7.85 20.54 3.99
N ARG A 201 -7.16 20.85 5.11
CA ARG A 201 -5.81 20.30 5.38
C ARG A 201 -5.82 18.79 5.53
N PHE A 202 -6.85 18.22 6.14
CA PHE A 202 -7.00 16.77 6.27
C PHE A 202 -7.07 16.07 4.90
N ILE A 203 -7.82 16.66 3.96
CA ILE A 203 -7.96 16.13 2.59
C ILE A 203 -6.64 16.33 1.81
N THR A 204 -6.05 17.54 1.84
CA THR A 204 -4.81 17.83 1.11
C THR A 204 -3.60 17.04 1.62
N SER A 205 -3.63 16.56 2.86
CA SER A 205 -2.57 15.74 3.45
C SER A 205 -2.71 14.24 3.12
N ASN A 206 -3.66 13.87 2.26
CA ASN A 206 -4.00 12.48 1.89
C ASN A 206 -4.54 11.61 3.04
N CYS A 207 -5.00 12.21 4.14
CA CYS A 207 -5.56 11.44 5.26
C CYS A 207 -6.88 10.77 4.86
N LEU A 208 -7.69 11.43 4.03
CA LEU A 208 -8.92 10.84 3.51
C LEU A 208 -8.64 9.64 2.58
N HIS A 209 -7.60 9.72 1.73
CA HIS A 209 -7.16 8.61 0.88
C HIS A 209 -6.79 7.39 1.72
N PHE A 210 -6.03 7.61 2.80
CA PHE A 210 -5.65 6.54 3.72
C PHE A 210 -6.87 5.84 4.33
N CYS A 211 -7.86 6.61 4.80
CA CYS A 211 -9.09 6.06 5.37
C CYS A 211 -9.90 5.26 4.34
N PHE A 212 -9.98 5.73 3.10
CA PHE A 212 -10.68 5.01 2.03
C PHE A 212 -9.98 3.72 1.65
N SER A 213 -8.66 3.74 1.49
CA SER A 213 -7.90 2.52 1.23
C SER A 213 -8.02 1.51 2.38
N ALA A 214 -8.22 1.97 3.62
CA ALA A 214 -8.38 1.09 4.78
C ALA A 214 -9.65 0.24 4.71
N LEU A 215 -10.64 0.67 3.92
CA LEU A 215 -11.87 -0.08 3.67
C LEU A 215 -11.64 -1.31 2.77
N SER A 216 -10.50 -1.37 2.08
CA SER A 216 -10.10 -2.50 1.22
C SER A 216 -9.25 -3.54 1.94
N LEU A 217 -8.87 -3.30 3.19
CA LEU A 217 -8.13 -4.24 4.03
C LEU A 217 -8.97 -5.49 4.36
N GLN A 218 -8.32 -6.64 4.49
CA GLN A 218 -8.95 -7.91 4.81
C GLN A 218 -9.38 -7.98 6.28
N THR A 219 -8.68 -7.28 7.17
CA THR A 219 -8.99 -7.25 8.60
C THR A 219 -10.21 -6.36 8.91
N ASP A 220 -11.24 -6.93 9.53
CA ASP A 220 -12.51 -6.26 9.88
C ASP A 220 -12.31 -5.05 10.80
N GLU A 221 -11.38 -5.14 11.75
CA GLU A 221 -11.08 -4.07 12.71
C GLU A 221 -10.58 -2.80 12.01
N TYR A 222 -9.71 -2.94 11.01
CA TYR A 222 -9.17 -1.80 10.26
C TYR A 222 -10.26 -1.14 9.41
N ARG A 223 -11.15 -1.95 8.81
CA ARG A 223 -12.30 -1.43 8.08
C ARG A 223 -13.25 -0.68 9.01
N ALA A 224 -13.53 -1.22 10.20
CA ALA A 224 -14.38 -0.58 11.19
C ALA A 224 -13.83 0.79 11.62
N LEU A 225 -12.52 0.88 11.87
CA LEU A 225 -11.85 2.16 12.17
C LEU A 225 -11.93 3.13 10.99
N GLY A 226 -11.67 2.66 9.76
CA GLY A 226 -11.79 3.48 8.55
C GLY A 226 -13.20 4.05 8.36
N TYR A 227 -14.23 3.21 8.48
CA TYR A 227 -15.64 3.62 8.41
C TYR A 227 -15.98 4.63 9.51
N ARG A 228 -15.49 4.40 10.73
CA ARG A 228 -15.72 5.31 11.86
C ARG A 228 -15.14 6.69 11.59
N VAL A 229 -13.88 6.76 11.17
CA VAL A 229 -13.20 8.02 10.83
C VAL A 229 -13.93 8.74 9.70
N ILE A 230 -14.33 8.04 8.64
CA ILE A 230 -15.07 8.65 7.51
C ILE A 230 -16.42 9.21 7.97
N ASN A 231 -17.15 8.47 8.80
CA ASN A 231 -18.44 8.91 9.33
C ASN A 231 -18.30 10.15 10.24
N ASP A 232 -17.32 10.14 11.14
CA ASP A 232 -17.09 11.28 12.03
C ASP A 232 -16.54 12.49 11.25
N PHE A 233 -15.72 12.26 10.21
CA PHE A 233 -15.26 13.31 9.28
C PHE A 233 -16.42 13.89 8.47
N THR A 234 -17.37 13.05 8.05
CA THR A 234 -18.58 13.50 7.36
C THR A 234 -19.42 14.40 8.27
N LYS A 235 -19.55 14.06 9.55
CA LYS A 235 -20.25 14.92 10.53
C LYS A 235 -19.51 16.25 10.71
N HIS A 236 -18.19 16.20 10.87
CA HIS A 236 -17.34 17.39 10.96
C HIS A 236 -17.51 18.32 9.76
N LEU A 237 -17.54 17.76 8.54
CA LEU A 237 -17.80 18.53 7.33
C LEU A 237 -19.21 19.14 7.27
N ASN A 238 -20.23 18.51 7.86
CA ASN A 238 -21.59 19.06 7.89
C ASN A 238 -21.77 20.10 9.01
N ASP A 239 -20.81 20.23 9.93
CA ASP A 239 -20.86 21.24 10.98
C ASP A 239 -20.77 22.65 10.36
N LEU A 240 -21.66 23.53 10.80
CA LEU A 240 -21.73 24.93 10.40
C LEU A 240 -20.55 25.73 10.95
N SER A 241 -20.00 25.30 12.10
CA SER A 241 -18.82 25.90 12.72
C SER A 241 -17.51 25.52 12.03
N ALA A 242 -17.52 24.43 11.24
CA ALA A 242 -16.33 23.97 10.53
C ALA A 242 -15.98 24.88 9.35
N GLU A 243 -14.67 24.99 9.06
CA GLU A 243 -14.09 25.74 7.96
C GLU A 243 -14.91 25.62 6.66
N THR A 244 -15.18 26.77 6.03
CA THR A 244 -15.88 26.83 4.73
C THR A 244 -14.86 27.03 3.62
N PHE A 245 -14.85 26.12 2.65
CA PHE A 245 -14.05 26.22 1.43
C PHE A 245 -14.91 25.85 0.22
N PRO A 246 -14.59 26.33 -1.01
CA PRO A 246 -15.49 26.23 -2.16
C PRO A 246 -15.93 24.80 -2.50
N GLN A 247 -15.04 23.82 -2.32
CA GLN A 247 -15.27 22.43 -2.66
C GLN A 247 -15.95 21.62 -1.53
N LYS A 248 -16.27 22.23 -0.38
CA LYS A 248 -16.85 21.55 0.80
C LYS A 248 -18.12 20.78 0.44
N ALA A 249 -19.03 21.40 -0.31
CA ALA A 249 -20.29 20.76 -0.73
C ALA A 249 -20.06 19.52 -1.61
N LEU A 250 -19.03 19.55 -2.45
CA LEU A 250 -18.64 18.43 -3.30
C LEU A 250 -18.15 17.25 -2.46
N PHE A 251 -17.28 17.48 -1.48
CA PHE A 251 -16.85 16.40 -0.57
C PHE A 251 -18.00 15.82 0.24
N ILE A 252 -18.91 16.66 0.76
CA ILE A 252 -20.11 16.19 1.45
C ILE A 252 -20.94 15.29 0.53
N TYR A 253 -21.11 15.67 -0.74
CA TYR A 253 -21.82 14.85 -1.72
C TYR A 253 -21.11 13.50 -1.94
N LEU A 254 -19.79 13.47 -2.16
CA LEU A 254 -19.04 12.22 -2.37
C LEU A 254 -19.15 11.27 -1.17
N LEU A 255 -19.01 11.79 0.04
CA LEU A 255 -19.09 10.98 1.26
C LEU A 255 -20.51 10.44 1.49
N LYS A 256 -21.55 11.22 1.16
CA LYS A 256 -22.95 10.76 1.20
C LYS A 256 -23.23 9.73 0.11
N LEU A 257 -22.74 9.94 -1.11
CA LEU A 257 -22.85 9.00 -2.22
C LEU A 257 -22.22 7.65 -1.85
N PHE A 258 -21.01 7.68 -1.27
CA PHE A 258 -20.32 6.50 -0.78
C PHE A 258 -21.10 5.83 0.36
N LYS A 259 -21.56 6.60 1.36
CA LYS A 259 -22.36 6.08 2.48
C LYS A 259 -23.63 5.35 1.99
N ASN A 260 -24.32 5.90 0.99
CA ASN A 260 -25.51 5.28 0.40
C ASN A 260 -25.20 3.99 -0.39
N SER A 261 -23.93 3.79 -0.76
CA SER A 261 -23.47 2.63 -1.52
C SER A 261 -23.14 1.42 -0.64
N VAL A 262 -22.88 1.64 0.64
CA VAL A 262 -22.52 0.60 1.62
C VAL A 262 -23.79 0.00 2.19
N THR A 263 -23.94 -1.32 2.06
CA THR A 263 -25.16 -2.02 2.46
C THR A 263 -24.96 -2.85 3.73
N GLN A 264 -23.75 -3.35 3.96
CA GLN A 264 -23.42 -4.19 5.10
C GLN A 264 -22.49 -3.48 6.10
N ILE A 265 -22.56 -3.90 7.36
CA ILE A 265 -21.67 -3.41 8.41
C ILE A 265 -20.25 -3.91 8.11
N ASN A 266 -19.28 -2.99 8.09
CA ASN A 266 -17.87 -3.28 7.80
C ASN A 266 -17.66 -4.02 6.46
N GLU A 267 -18.51 -3.74 5.46
CA GLU A 267 -18.40 -4.29 4.11
C GLU A 267 -17.02 -3.97 3.52
N ARG A 268 -16.33 -4.99 2.97
CA ARG A 268 -15.05 -4.76 2.29
C ARG A 268 -15.29 -4.09 0.95
N VAL A 269 -14.67 -2.93 0.74
CA VAL A 269 -14.72 -2.21 -0.53
C VAL A 269 -13.59 -2.71 -1.42
N MET A 270 -13.86 -3.04 -2.68
CA MET A 270 -12.81 -3.48 -3.60
C MET A 270 -11.82 -2.35 -3.87
N SER A 271 -10.52 -2.65 -3.91
CA SER A 271 -9.45 -1.66 -4.11
C SER A 271 -9.62 -0.79 -5.38
N PRO A 272 -10.19 -1.28 -6.51
CA PRO A 272 -10.49 -0.43 -7.67
C PRO A 272 -11.45 0.73 -7.36
N LEU A 273 -12.40 0.52 -6.46
CA LEU A 273 -13.33 1.58 -6.07
C LEU A 273 -12.67 2.58 -5.11
N THR A 274 -11.93 2.12 -4.11
CA THR A 274 -11.25 3.02 -3.17
C THR A 274 -10.18 3.85 -3.88
N ARG A 275 -9.47 3.24 -4.84
CA ARG A 275 -8.52 3.95 -5.71
C ARG A 275 -9.22 5.01 -6.57
N PHE A 276 -10.37 4.67 -7.17
CA PHE A 276 -11.16 5.64 -7.92
C PHE A 276 -11.54 6.85 -7.04
N PHE A 277 -12.04 6.63 -5.82
CA PHE A 277 -12.38 7.74 -4.91
C PHE A 277 -11.17 8.59 -4.52
N CYS A 278 -10.01 7.97 -4.25
CA CYS A 278 -8.77 8.69 -3.97
C CYS A 278 -8.41 9.65 -5.10
N GLU A 279 -8.47 9.21 -6.35
CA GLU A 279 -8.21 10.05 -7.51
C GLU A 279 -9.30 11.12 -7.69
N VAL A 280 -10.58 10.80 -7.40
CA VAL A 280 -11.67 11.79 -7.42
C VAL A 280 -11.47 12.87 -6.36
N PHE A 281 -10.91 12.56 -5.18
CA PHE A 281 -10.60 13.57 -4.16
C PHE A 281 -9.54 14.55 -4.66
N ASP A 282 -8.48 14.05 -5.30
CA ASP A 282 -7.43 14.89 -5.89
C ASP A 282 -8.01 15.80 -6.99
N VAL A 283 -8.81 15.22 -7.90
CA VAL A 283 -9.50 15.99 -8.96
C VAL A 283 -10.45 17.01 -8.35
N THR A 284 -11.16 16.68 -7.27
CA THR A 284 -12.10 17.61 -6.62
C THR A 284 -11.39 18.78 -5.97
N LEU A 285 -10.19 18.58 -5.42
CA LEU A 285 -9.36 19.66 -4.87
C LEU A 285 -8.89 20.65 -5.94
N ASP A 286 -8.73 20.20 -7.19
CA ASP A 286 -8.30 21.04 -8.32
C ASP A 286 -9.38 21.15 -9.42
N PRO A 287 -10.26 22.17 -9.36
CA PRO A 287 -11.28 22.40 -10.38
C PRO A 287 -10.73 22.68 -11.78
N LEU A 288 -9.44 23.01 -11.91
CA LEU A 288 -8.80 23.22 -13.21
C LEU A 288 -8.35 21.90 -13.85
N ASP A 289 -8.40 20.78 -13.11
CA ASP A 289 -8.07 19.49 -13.67
C ASP A 289 -9.04 19.15 -14.83
N PRO A 290 -8.52 18.80 -16.03
CA PRO A 290 -9.34 18.37 -17.16
C PRO A 290 -10.35 17.26 -16.84
N MET A 291 -10.06 16.39 -15.86
CA MET A 291 -10.94 15.31 -15.41
C MET A 291 -12.16 15.81 -14.63
N PHE A 292 -12.10 17.02 -14.05
CA PHE A 292 -13.11 17.52 -13.11
C PHE A 292 -14.52 17.43 -13.70
N LYS A 293 -14.74 17.99 -14.89
CA LYS A 293 -16.05 18.00 -15.54
C LYS A 293 -16.56 16.60 -15.86
N GLY A 294 -15.68 15.73 -16.38
CA GLY A 294 -16.05 14.36 -16.75
C GLY A 294 -16.41 13.50 -15.53
N VAL A 295 -15.62 13.59 -14.47
CA VAL A 295 -15.85 12.88 -13.20
C VAL A 295 -17.15 13.33 -12.56
N TRP A 296 -17.33 14.64 -12.37
CA TRP A 296 -18.51 15.17 -11.70
C TRP A 296 -19.80 14.92 -12.49
N ALA A 297 -19.80 15.09 -13.81
CA ALA A 297 -20.95 14.77 -14.65
C ALA A 297 -21.34 13.28 -14.59
N SER A 298 -20.40 12.39 -14.22
CA SER A 298 -20.68 10.96 -14.08
C SER A 298 -21.24 10.63 -12.69
N LEU A 299 -20.68 11.25 -11.65
CA LEU A 299 -21.07 11.01 -10.26
C LEU A 299 -22.46 11.57 -9.95
N THR A 300 -22.79 12.76 -10.44
CA THR A 300 -24.10 13.40 -10.18
C THR A 300 -25.29 12.67 -10.79
N MET A 301 -25.05 11.77 -11.75
CA MET A 301 -26.09 11.02 -12.45
C MET A 301 -26.58 9.80 -11.68
N LYS A 302 -25.90 9.39 -10.60
CA LYS A 302 -26.21 8.17 -9.86
C LYS A 302 -26.46 8.46 -8.37
N PRO A 303 -27.49 7.85 -7.76
CA PRO A 303 -27.78 8.03 -6.33
C PRO A 303 -26.87 7.18 -5.42
N ALA A 304 -26.23 6.15 -5.97
CA ALA A 304 -25.28 5.25 -5.31
C ALA A 304 -24.31 4.65 -6.35
N ILE A 305 -23.19 4.11 -5.88
CA ILE A 305 -22.16 3.45 -6.69
C ILE A 305 -22.14 1.97 -6.34
N GLU A 306 -21.95 1.11 -7.35
CA GLU A 306 -21.81 -0.32 -7.14
C GLU A 306 -20.39 -0.65 -6.61
N LEU A 307 -20.29 -1.23 -5.41
CA LEU A 307 -19.01 -1.51 -4.74
C LEU A 307 -18.16 -2.59 -5.41
N ASN A 308 -18.80 -3.42 -6.24
CA ASN A 308 -18.25 -4.58 -6.92
C ASN A 308 -17.96 -4.34 -8.41
N LYS A 309 -17.83 -3.08 -8.84
CA LYS A 309 -17.45 -2.67 -10.20
C LYS A 309 -16.42 -1.56 -10.15
N LEU A 310 -15.63 -1.42 -11.21
CA LEU A 310 -14.77 -0.26 -11.41
C LEU A 310 -15.63 0.87 -12.01
N PRO A 311 -15.86 1.99 -11.28
CA PRO A 311 -16.79 3.02 -11.75
C PRO A 311 -16.37 3.65 -13.06
N GLU A 312 -17.33 3.82 -13.96
CA GLU A 312 -17.19 4.63 -15.18
C GLU A 312 -16.04 4.23 -16.13
N PHE A 313 -15.51 3.00 -15.99
CA PHE A 313 -14.35 2.55 -16.77
C PHE A 313 -14.54 2.75 -18.27
N LYS A 314 -15.61 2.18 -18.83
CA LYS A 314 -15.91 2.24 -20.27
C LYS A 314 -16.15 3.67 -20.74
N LYS A 315 -16.79 4.50 -19.91
CA LYS A 315 -17.09 5.89 -20.26
C LYS A 315 -15.82 6.71 -20.48
N PHE A 316 -14.88 6.66 -19.54
CA PHE A 316 -13.61 7.37 -19.68
C PHE A 316 -12.70 6.72 -20.73
N PHE A 317 -12.69 5.39 -20.81
CA PHE A 317 -11.85 4.67 -21.76
C PHE A 317 -12.24 4.95 -23.22
N PHE A 318 -13.54 5.01 -23.52
CA PHE A 318 -14.05 5.32 -24.86
C PHE A 318 -14.40 6.79 -25.06
N SER A 319 -13.97 7.67 -24.15
CA SER A 319 -14.24 9.11 -24.31
C SER A 319 -13.62 9.63 -25.61
N THR A 320 -14.42 10.35 -26.37
CA THR A 320 -14.06 11.02 -27.63
C THR A 320 -14.49 12.48 -27.66
N ALA A 321 -15.43 12.87 -26.79
CA ALA A 321 -16.03 14.20 -26.78
C ALA A 321 -15.22 15.25 -26.00
N SER A 322 -14.28 14.81 -25.16
CA SER A 322 -13.46 15.69 -24.34
C SER A 322 -12.17 16.07 -25.06
N VAL A 323 -11.77 17.34 -25.00
CA VAL A 323 -10.43 17.79 -25.46
C VAL A 323 -9.31 17.04 -24.72
N ALA A 324 -9.62 16.51 -23.53
CA ALA A 324 -8.70 15.74 -22.70
C ALA A 324 -8.89 14.21 -22.80
N PHE A 325 -9.49 13.69 -23.88
CA PHE A 325 -9.76 12.25 -24.03
C PHE A 325 -8.53 11.36 -23.79
N SER A 326 -7.32 11.82 -24.17
CA SER A 326 -6.10 11.05 -23.92
C SER A 326 -5.77 10.97 -22.43
N LYS A 327 -6.00 12.06 -21.66
CA LYS A 327 -5.80 12.09 -20.21
C LYS A 327 -6.84 11.21 -19.52
N GLU A 328 -8.10 11.26 -19.93
CA GLU A 328 -9.18 10.42 -19.39
C GLU A 328 -8.89 8.92 -19.54
N ARG A 329 -8.38 8.52 -20.72
CA ARG A 329 -7.96 7.15 -20.98
C ARG A 329 -6.77 6.72 -20.11
N SER A 330 -5.73 7.54 -20.02
CA SER A 330 -4.57 7.22 -19.19
C SER A 330 -4.96 7.13 -17.71
N TRP A 331 -5.78 8.07 -17.23
CA TRP A 331 -6.26 8.12 -15.85
C TRP A 331 -7.01 6.84 -15.45
N VAL A 332 -7.96 6.40 -16.27
CA VAL A 332 -8.75 5.20 -15.97
C VAL A 332 -7.94 3.90 -16.09
N LEU A 333 -6.95 3.87 -17.01
CA LEU A 333 -6.00 2.76 -17.13
C LEU A 333 -5.09 2.68 -15.91
N ASP A 334 -4.60 3.81 -15.41
CA ASP A 334 -3.72 3.85 -14.24
C ASP A 334 -4.46 3.37 -12.99
N ILE A 335 -5.76 3.69 -12.84
CA ILE A 335 -6.61 3.11 -11.80
C ILE A 335 -6.73 1.59 -11.99
N ALA A 336 -7.03 1.12 -13.19
CA ALA A 336 -7.18 -0.32 -13.46
C ALA A 336 -5.88 -1.12 -13.17
N VAL A 337 -4.72 -0.54 -13.48
CA VAL A 337 -3.40 -1.17 -13.22
C VAL A 337 -3.06 -1.17 -11.73
N SER A 338 -3.24 -0.03 -11.05
CA SER A 338 -2.82 0.16 -9.66
C SER A 338 -3.76 -0.45 -8.63
N SER A 339 -4.96 -0.84 -9.03
CA SER A 339 -6.01 -1.32 -8.12
C SER A 339 -6.06 -2.83 -7.87
N LEU A 340 -5.29 -3.63 -8.59
CA LEU A 340 -5.23 -5.08 -8.37
C LEU A 340 -4.22 -5.41 -7.25
N GLU A 341 -4.62 -5.14 -6.00
CA GLU A 341 -3.78 -5.35 -4.81
C GLU A 341 -3.98 -6.72 -4.16
N CYS A 342 -5.17 -7.32 -4.30
CA CYS A 342 -5.42 -8.71 -3.90
C CYS A 342 -6.26 -9.48 -4.95
N PRO A 343 -6.31 -10.83 -4.89
CA PRO A 343 -7.09 -11.63 -5.83
C PRO A 343 -8.59 -11.29 -5.85
N GLN A 344 -9.16 -10.90 -4.70
CA GLN A 344 -10.58 -10.54 -4.57
C GLN A 344 -10.93 -9.29 -5.38
N ASP A 345 -9.98 -8.35 -5.53
CA ASP A 345 -10.19 -7.10 -6.27
C ASP A 345 -10.45 -7.32 -7.76
N TYR A 346 -9.99 -8.45 -8.28
CA TYR A 346 -10.26 -8.86 -9.66
C TYR A 346 -11.76 -9.03 -9.94
N MET A 347 -12.60 -9.29 -8.94
CA MET A 347 -14.05 -9.38 -9.14
C MET A 347 -14.64 -8.08 -9.69
N ALA A 348 -14.16 -6.92 -9.21
CA ALA A 348 -14.63 -5.62 -9.72
C ALA A 348 -14.20 -5.36 -11.17
N VAL A 349 -12.97 -5.75 -11.49
CA VAL A 349 -12.40 -5.67 -12.84
C VAL A 349 -13.15 -6.59 -13.81
N ARG A 350 -13.42 -7.82 -13.38
CA ARG A 350 -14.21 -8.82 -14.09
C ARG A 350 -15.63 -8.34 -14.38
N ASN A 351 -16.36 -7.88 -13.37
CA ASN A 351 -17.74 -7.43 -13.54
C ASN A 351 -17.90 -6.24 -14.49
N THR A 352 -16.80 -5.51 -14.72
CA THR A 352 -16.75 -4.35 -15.61
C THR A 352 -16.26 -4.70 -17.03
N TYR A 353 -15.86 -5.96 -17.28
CA TYR A 353 -15.27 -6.44 -18.53
C TYR A 353 -14.03 -5.65 -18.96
N VAL A 354 -13.19 -5.27 -18.00
CA VAL A 354 -11.98 -4.47 -18.27
C VAL A 354 -11.02 -5.24 -19.17
N ALA A 355 -10.71 -6.49 -18.85
CA ALA A 355 -9.73 -7.29 -19.59
C ALA A 355 -10.12 -7.44 -21.06
N GLU A 356 -11.38 -7.82 -21.33
CA GLU A 356 -11.92 -7.97 -22.67
C GLU A 356 -11.90 -6.65 -23.45
N THR A 357 -12.27 -5.55 -22.78
CA THR A 357 -12.23 -4.20 -23.36
C THR A 357 -10.80 -3.81 -23.77
N LEU A 358 -9.82 -4.09 -22.91
CA LEU A 358 -8.41 -3.77 -23.18
C LEU A 358 -7.82 -4.66 -24.28
N MET A 359 -8.17 -5.96 -24.30
CA MET A 359 -7.75 -6.88 -25.36
C MET A 359 -8.24 -6.42 -26.73
N ALA A 360 -9.52 -6.03 -26.82
CA ALA A 360 -10.12 -5.55 -28.06
C ALA A 360 -9.52 -4.21 -28.51
N ALA A 361 -9.18 -3.33 -27.57
CA ALA A 361 -8.65 -2.01 -27.87
C ALA A 361 -7.15 -1.99 -28.21
N PHE A 362 -6.36 -3.00 -27.81
CA PHE A 362 -4.89 -2.93 -27.89
C PHE A 362 -4.33 -2.71 -29.31
N THR A 363 -4.94 -3.33 -30.32
CA THR A 363 -4.53 -3.19 -31.73
C THR A 363 -5.19 -1.99 -32.43
N SER A 364 -6.13 -1.31 -31.77
CA SER A 364 -6.85 -0.16 -32.32
C SER A 364 -5.94 1.07 -32.45
N CYS A 365 -6.22 1.91 -33.45
CA CYS A 365 -5.59 3.21 -33.63
C CYS A 365 -5.89 4.20 -32.49
N MET A 366 -6.89 3.92 -31.65
CA MET A 366 -7.27 4.75 -30.52
C MET A 366 -6.27 4.74 -29.35
N ILE A 367 -5.38 3.75 -29.29
CA ILE A 367 -4.48 3.56 -28.15
C ILE A 367 -3.07 4.03 -28.49
N HIS A 368 -2.64 5.11 -27.85
CA HIS A 368 -1.28 5.63 -27.92
C HIS A 368 -0.29 4.73 -27.16
N LYS A 369 1.01 4.83 -27.48
CA LYS A 369 2.09 4.00 -26.90
C LYS A 369 2.08 3.94 -25.37
N GLY A 370 1.86 5.08 -24.69
CA GLY A 370 1.80 5.13 -23.23
C GLY A 370 0.67 4.28 -22.64
N ASN A 371 -0.50 4.30 -23.29
CA ASN A 371 -1.66 3.51 -22.86
C ASN A 371 -1.48 2.02 -23.18
N LYS A 372 -0.81 1.66 -24.28
CA LYS A 372 -0.44 0.27 -24.56
C LYS A 372 0.43 -0.31 -23.44
N LEU A 373 1.40 0.45 -22.94
CA LEU A 373 2.21 0.03 -21.80
C LEU A 373 1.37 -0.17 -20.53
N SER A 374 0.41 0.71 -20.23
CA SER A 374 -0.50 0.52 -19.09
C SER A 374 -1.35 -0.75 -19.26
N ILE A 375 -1.84 -1.06 -20.47
CA ILE A 375 -2.55 -2.31 -20.75
C ILE A 375 -1.66 -3.54 -20.50
N LEU A 376 -0.41 -3.51 -20.93
CA LEU A 376 0.54 -4.61 -20.67
C LEU A 376 0.83 -4.77 -19.18
N LYS A 377 0.99 -3.65 -18.44
CA LYS A 377 1.14 -3.66 -16.98
C LYS A 377 -0.09 -4.22 -16.28
N PHE A 378 -1.29 -3.93 -16.78
CA PHE A 378 -2.53 -4.50 -16.26
C PHE A 378 -2.51 -6.04 -16.36
N PHE A 379 -2.20 -6.59 -17.54
CA PHE A 379 -2.10 -8.05 -17.69
C PHE A 379 -0.98 -8.65 -16.82
N LYS A 380 0.18 -7.98 -16.69
CA LYS A 380 1.23 -8.41 -15.76
C LYS A 380 0.74 -8.41 -14.30
N ALA A 381 -0.08 -7.43 -13.90
CA ALA A 381 -0.67 -7.38 -12.56
C ALA A 381 -1.67 -8.53 -12.33
N CYS A 382 -2.51 -8.84 -13.32
CA CYS A 382 -3.43 -9.98 -13.24
C CYS A 382 -2.68 -11.32 -13.10
N LEU A 383 -1.54 -11.44 -13.78
CA LEU A 383 -0.69 -12.63 -13.75
C LEU A 383 0.03 -12.85 -12.42
N ARG A 384 0.00 -11.88 -11.50
CA ARG A 384 0.57 -12.03 -10.15
C ARG A 384 -0.19 -13.04 -9.30
N TYR A 385 -1.50 -13.16 -9.53
CA TYR A 385 -2.36 -14.04 -8.75
C TYR A 385 -2.77 -15.25 -9.59
N PRO A 386 -2.46 -16.47 -9.16
CA PRO A 386 -2.77 -17.67 -9.93
C PRO A 386 -4.26 -17.88 -10.24
N VAL A 387 -5.14 -17.58 -9.28
CA VAL A 387 -6.60 -17.67 -9.46
C VAL A 387 -7.10 -16.72 -10.55
N VAL A 388 -6.57 -15.49 -10.57
CA VAL A 388 -6.90 -14.47 -11.57
C VAL A 388 -6.37 -14.87 -12.94
N THR A 389 -5.14 -15.40 -12.97
CA THR A 389 -4.50 -15.91 -14.19
C THR A 389 -5.34 -17.00 -14.83
N LYS A 390 -5.79 -17.99 -14.06
CA LYS A 390 -6.67 -19.06 -14.53
C LYS A 390 -7.94 -18.49 -15.16
N ASP A 391 -8.58 -17.54 -14.48
CA ASP A 391 -9.82 -16.92 -14.96
C ASP A 391 -9.64 -16.17 -16.28
N ILE A 392 -8.58 -15.35 -16.40
CA ILE A 392 -8.28 -14.61 -17.63
C ILE A 392 -7.88 -15.54 -18.78
N THR A 393 -7.15 -16.61 -18.48
CA THR A 393 -6.75 -17.62 -19.48
C THR A 393 -7.97 -18.27 -20.09
N LEU A 394 -8.92 -18.71 -19.25
CA LEU A 394 -10.09 -19.45 -19.68
C LEU A 394 -11.19 -18.54 -20.27
N ARG A 395 -11.52 -17.42 -19.60
CA ARG A 395 -12.60 -16.53 -20.04
C ARG A 395 -12.17 -15.64 -21.21
N CYS A 396 -11.00 -15.02 -21.10
CA CYS A 396 -10.56 -14.03 -22.09
C CYS A 396 -9.69 -14.65 -23.19
N ASN A 397 -9.35 -15.93 -23.10
CA ASN A 397 -8.49 -16.64 -24.05
C ASN A 397 -7.16 -15.89 -24.31
N LEU A 398 -6.50 -15.51 -23.21
CA LEU A 398 -5.25 -14.75 -23.23
C LEU A 398 -4.17 -15.35 -24.15
N PRO A 399 -3.92 -16.69 -24.17
CA PRO A 399 -2.93 -17.30 -25.07
C PRO A 399 -3.16 -16.97 -26.54
N THR A 400 -4.42 -17.10 -26.98
CA THR A 400 -4.80 -16.84 -28.37
C THR A 400 -4.64 -15.36 -28.69
N TRP A 401 -5.09 -14.48 -27.80
CA TRP A 401 -4.93 -13.03 -27.98
C TRP A 401 -3.45 -12.63 -28.11
N ILE A 402 -2.56 -13.15 -27.26
CA ILE A 402 -1.12 -12.86 -27.35
C ILE A 402 -0.55 -13.32 -28.70
N SER A 403 -0.90 -14.53 -29.14
CA SER A 403 -0.42 -15.08 -30.41
C SER A 403 -0.87 -14.26 -31.63
N TYR A 404 -2.02 -13.61 -31.54
CA TYR A 404 -2.54 -12.71 -32.56
C TYR A 404 -1.83 -11.36 -32.54
N VAL A 405 -1.73 -10.73 -31.36
CA VAL A 405 -1.17 -9.38 -31.20
C VAL A 405 0.33 -9.34 -31.50
N ILE A 406 1.08 -10.39 -31.15
CA ILE A 406 2.54 -10.40 -31.32
C ILE A 406 2.95 -10.30 -32.81
N LYS A 407 2.10 -10.77 -33.72
CA LYS A 407 2.29 -10.71 -35.18
C LYS A 407 1.65 -9.47 -35.82
N HIS A 408 0.94 -8.66 -35.05
CA HIS A 408 0.23 -7.50 -35.57
C HIS A 408 1.21 -6.40 -36.01
N ARG A 409 0.95 -5.77 -37.16
CA ARG A 409 1.86 -4.79 -37.79
C ARG A 409 2.18 -3.57 -36.93
N THR A 410 1.27 -3.20 -36.03
CA THR A 410 1.41 -2.03 -35.15
C THR A 410 2.09 -2.33 -33.81
N THR A 411 2.52 -3.58 -33.60
CA THR A 411 3.17 -4.02 -32.37
C THR A 411 4.68 -3.78 -32.49
N THR A 412 5.22 -3.03 -31.54
CA THR A 412 6.66 -2.74 -31.47
C THR A 412 7.44 -3.94 -30.93
N ARG A 413 8.75 -4.01 -31.20
CA ARG A 413 9.59 -5.09 -30.68
C ARG A 413 9.57 -5.17 -29.14
N PHE A 414 9.55 -4.03 -28.47
CA PHE A 414 9.40 -3.96 -27.01
C PHE A 414 8.09 -4.63 -26.53
N GLU A 415 6.97 -4.31 -27.18
CA GLU A 415 5.67 -4.90 -26.86
C GLU A 415 5.68 -6.42 -27.12
N GLN A 416 6.37 -6.90 -28.17
CA GLN A 416 6.52 -8.33 -28.44
C GLN A 416 7.27 -9.06 -27.32
N ILE A 417 8.36 -8.49 -26.82
CA ILE A 417 9.14 -9.06 -25.70
C ILE A 417 8.29 -9.07 -24.42
N PHE A 418 7.56 -7.98 -24.14
CA PHE A 418 6.70 -7.92 -22.96
C PHE A 418 5.52 -8.90 -23.04
N LEU A 419 4.87 -9.04 -24.20
CA LEU A 419 3.82 -10.02 -24.45
C LEU A 419 4.34 -11.46 -24.30
N THR A 420 5.58 -11.71 -24.73
CA THR A 420 6.26 -12.98 -24.50
C THR A 420 6.43 -13.26 -23.02
N GLN A 421 6.89 -12.28 -22.24
CA GLN A 421 7.02 -12.42 -20.78
C GLN A 421 5.67 -12.78 -20.14
N ILE A 422 4.59 -12.08 -20.53
CA ILE A 422 3.22 -12.37 -20.08
C ILE A 422 2.84 -13.81 -20.45
N PHE A 423 3.08 -14.23 -21.69
CA PHE A 423 2.73 -15.56 -22.19
C PHE A 423 3.47 -16.68 -21.47
N VAL A 424 4.77 -16.53 -21.29
CA VAL A 424 5.67 -17.45 -20.60
C VAL A 424 5.24 -17.62 -19.13
N HIS A 425 4.92 -16.52 -18.45
CA HIS A 425 4.40 -16.55 -17.08
C HIS A 425 3.01 -17.19 -16.99
N ASN A 426 2.16 -16.94 -18.01
CA ASN A 426 0.85 -17.56 -18.12
C ASN A 426 0.93 -19.09 -18.27
N ILE A 427 1.85 -19.60 -19.10
CA ILE A 427 2.11 -21.04 -19.22
C ILE A 427 2.57 -21.61 -17.88
N ARG A 428 3.53 -20.97 -17.21
CA ARG A 428 4.07 -21.44 -15.93
C ARG A 428 2.95 -21.65 -14.92
N ILE A 429 2.12 -20.63 -14.70
CA ILE A 429 0.99 -20.74 -13.79
C ILE A 429 0.02 -21.83 -14.28
N ALA A 430 -0.27 -21.91 -15.58
CA ALA A 430 -1.17 -22.94 -16.10
C ALA A 430 -0.68 -24.38 -15.84
N LEU A 431 0.63 -24.62 -15.89
CA LEU A 431 1.26 -25.92 -15.59
C LEU A 431 1.16 -26.29 -14.10
N GLU A 432 1.19 -25.31 -13.20
CA GLU A 432 1.01 -25.54 -11.75
C GLU A 432 -0.41 -26.05 -11.42
N TYR A 433 -1.41 -25.73 -12.24
CA TYR A 433 -2.79 -26.20 -12.07
C TYR A 433 -3.11 -27.40 -12.95
N LYS A 434 -2.99 -28.61 -12.40
CA LYS A 434 -3.43 -29.87 -13.06
C LYS A 434 -4.82 -29.76 -13.69
N SER A 435 -5.79 -29.14 -13.00
CA SER A 435 -7.17 -28.94 -13.52
C SER A 435 -7.29 -28.09 -14.79
N VAL A 436 -6.34 -27.18 -15.04
CA VAL A 436 -6.34 -26.29 -16.21
C VAL A 436 -5.60 -26.95 -17.35
N TYR A 437 -4.46 -27.57 -17.05
CA TYR A 437 -3.68 -28.26 -18.05
C TYR A 437 -4.29 -29.60 -18.46
N GLU A 438 -5.18 -30.24 -17.71
CA GLU A 438 -5.87 -31.47 -18.15
C GLU A 438 -6.84 -31.26 -19.32
N ASP A 439 -7.25 -30.02 -19.59
CA ASP A 439 -8.06 -29.69 -20.77
C ASP A 439 -7.22 -29.80 -22.05
N VAL A 440 -7.53 -30.83 -22.85
CA VAL A 440 -6.87 -31.14 -24.13
C VAL A 440 -6.96 -29.95 -25.10
N LEU A 441 -8.08 -29.23 -25.11
CA LEU A 441 -8.27 -28.08 -26.00
C LEU A 441 -7.37 -26.91 -25.59
N LEU A 442 -7.24 -26.69 -24.27
CA LEU A 442 -6.39 -25.64 -23.76
C LEU A 442 -4.90 -25.94 -24.00
N ARG A 443 -4.45 -27.19 -23.82
CA ARG A 443 -3.08 -27.60 -24.19
C ARG A 443 -2.77 -27.32 -25.67
N ARG A 444 -3.69 -27.67 -26.57
CA ARG A 444 -3.54 -27.40 -28.00
C ARG A 444 -3.45 -25.91 -28.29
N THR A 445 -4.28 -25.11 -27.60
CA THR A 445 -4.27 -23.65 -27.71
C THR A 445 -2.93 -23.07 -27.25
N PHE A 446 -2.40 -23.53 -26.12
CA PHE A 446 -1.08 -23.12 -25.63
C PHE A 446 0.05 -23.52 -26.56
N LYS A 447 0.05 -24.75 -27.10
CA LYS A 447 1.06 -25.20 -28.08
C LYS A 447 1.02 -24.36 -29.35
N SER A 448 -0.16 -24.18 -29.94
CA SER A 448 -0.31 -23.36 -31.15
C SER A 448 0.06 -21.88 -30.93
N ALA A 449 -0.26 -21.33 -29.75
CA ALA A 449 0.15 -19.99 -29.39
C ALA A 449 1.68 -19.90 -29.18
N ALA A 450 2.28 -20.91 -28.55
CA ALA A 450 3.72 -20.96 -28.28
C ALA A 450 4.54 -21.05 -29.57
N GLU A 451 4.11 -21.82 -30.57
CA GLU A 451 4.73 -21.86 -31.91
C GLU A 451 4.78 -20.44 -32.51
N LYS A 452 3.64 -19.75 -32.54
CA LYS A 452 3.53 -18.38 -33.09
C LYS A 452 4.37 -17.36 -32.32
N VAL A 453 4.45 -17.49 -31.01
CA VAL A 453 5.27 -16.62 -30.15
C VAL A 453 6.76 -16.89 -30.38
N SER A 454 7.16 -18.16 -30.45
CA SER A 454 8.54 -18.60 -30.74
C SER A 454 9.02 -18.11 -32.10
N GLU A 455 8.20 -18.24 -33.15
CA GLU A 455 8.50 -17.69 -34.48
C GLU A 455 8.79 -16.18 -34.44
N SER A 456 7.97 -15.42 -33.70
CA SER A 456 8.13 -13.96 -33.60
C SER A 456 9.41 -13.58 -32.85
N ILE A 457 9.77 -14.31 -31.80
CA ILE A 457 10.98 -14.05 -31.02
C ILE A 457 12.23 -14.40 -31.82
N ASN A 458 12.24 -15.58 -32.46
CA ASN A 458 13.39 -16.09 -33.21
C ASN A 458 13.69 -15.29 -34.48
N SER A 459 12.76 -14.45 -34.95
CA SER A 459 12.95 -13.59 -36.13
C SER A 459 14.07 -12.56 -35.98
N VAL A 460 14.41 -12.15 -34.75
CA VAL A 460 15.46 -11.17 -34.47
C VAL A 460 16.35 -11.71 -33.36
N ASP A 461 17.67 -11.66 -33.57
CA ASP A 461 18.65 -12.07 -32.57
C ASP A 461 18.84 -10.96 -31.53
N ASP A 462 18.09 -11.04 -30.43
CA ASP A 462 18.08 -10.04 -29.37
C ASP A 462 17.92 -10.65 -27.98
N HIS A 463 17.83 -9.79 -26.95
CA HIS A 463 17.63 -10.20 -25.56
C HIS A 463 16.35 -11.04 -25.38
N GLY A 464 15.30 -10.79 -26.14
CA GLY A 464 14.07 -11.58 -26.08
C GLY A 464 14.32 -13.03 -26.47
N LYS A 465 15.08 -13.24 -27.56
CA LYS A 465 15.52 -14.57 -27.97
C LYS A 465 16.43 -15.22 -26.93
N ALA A 466 17.48 -14.52 -26.49
CA ALA A 466 18.40 -15.05 -25.47
C ALA A 466 17.71 -15.46 -24.16
N LYS A 467 16.63 -14.77 -23.76
CA LYS A 467 15.92 -15.03 -22.49
C LYS A 467 14.83 -16.10 -22.60
N PHE A 468 14.12 -16.18 -23.71
CA PHE A 468 12.88 -16.96 -23.80
C PHE A 468 12.90 -18.11 -24.82
N SER A 469 13.86 -18.16 -25.75
CA SER A 469 13.86 -19.19 -26.80
C SER A 469 14.01 -20.60 -26.25
N GLU A 470 14.91 -20.81 -25.29
CA GLU A 470 15.16 -22.12 -24.68
C GLU A 470 13.92 -22.64 -23.93
N ALA A 471 13.30 -21.78 -23.10
CA ALA A 471 12.10 -22.12 -22.35
C ALA A 471 10.93 -22.49 -23.27
N LEU A 472 10.72 -21.74 -24.36
CA LEU A 472 9.64 -22.00 -25.31
C LEU A 472 9.90 -23.27 -26.14
N SER A 473 11.15 -23.51 -26.58
CA SER A 473 11.50 -24.75 -27.30
C SER A 473 11.27 -25.98 -26.43
N LYS A 474 11.71 -25.93 -25.17
CA LYS A 474 11.50 -27.02 -24.22
C LYS A 474 10.01 -27.29 -23.96
N PHE A 475 9.21 -26.24 -23.82
CA PHE A 475 7.76 -26.38 -23.68
C PHE A 475 7.08 -27.03 -24.90
N LEU A 476 7.54 -26.71 -26.11
CA LEU A 476 7.01 -27.32 -27.33
C LEU A 476 7.37 -28.82 -27.42
N GLU A 477 8.58 -29.19 -27.00
CA GLU A 477 9.11 -30.55 -27.02
C GLU A 477 8.51 -31.45 -25.92
N THR A 478 8.63 -31.04 -24.65
CA THR A 478 8.28 -31.90 -23.51
C THR A 478 6.95 -31.53 -22.85
N GLY A 479 6.41 -30.34 -23.13
CA GLY A 479 5.28 -29.78 -22.39
C GLY A 479 5.64 -29.21 -21.02
N GLU A 480 6.93 -29.19 -20.66
CA GLU A 480 7.44 -28.67 -19.40
C GLU A 480 8.18 -27.34 -19.61
N MET A 481 8.21 -26.49 -18.58
CA MET A 481 8.99 -25.25 -18.55
C MET A 481 10.12 -25.39 -17.53
N VAL A 482 11.35 -25.00 -17.87
CA VAL A 482 12.45 -24.84 -16.91
C VAL A 482 12.92 -23.40 -16.91
N PHE A 483 12.98 -22.79 -15.73
CA PHE A 483 13.53 -21.46 -15.51
C PHE A 483 14.71 -21.53 -14.56
N ASN A 484 15.72 -20.69 -14.79
CA ASN A 484 16.67 -20.34 -13.74
C ASN A 484 15.97 -19.38 -12.76
N GLU A 485 15.92 -19.75 -11.47
CA GLU A 485 15.15 -19.10 -10.38
C GLU A 485 15.44 -17.60 -10.14
N LYS A 486 16.39 -16.98 -10.85
CA LYS A 486 16.81 -15.58 -10.64
C LYS A 486 16.00 -14.51 -11.39
N VAL A 487 14.95 -14.86 -12.12
CA VAL A 487 14.22 -13.90 -13.00
C VAL A 487 13.10 -13.15 -12.27
N GLU A 488 12.81 -13.46 -11.01
CA GLU A 488 11.55 -13.04 -10.36
C GLU A 488 11.52 -11.62 -9.78
N ASP A 489 12.66 -11.01 -9.39
CA ASP A 489 12.62 -9.75 -8.63
C ASP A 489 13.47 -8.56 -9.15
N ASP A 490 14.28 -8.74 -10.21
CA ASP A 490 15.24 -7.70 -10.65
C ASP A 490 14.80 -6.85 -11.86
N ASP A 491 13.51 -6.82 -12.18
CA ASP A 491 12.97 -6.17 -13.39
C ASP A 491 12.68 -4.65 -13.23
N LYS A 492 12.88 -4.06 -12.03
CA LYS A 492 12.59 -2.62 -11.77
C LYS A 492 13.53 -1.65 -12.53
N PRO A 493 14.86 -1.87 -12.64
CA PRO A 493 15.74 -0.86 -13.22
C PRO A 493 15.66 -0.80 -14.76
N GLU A 494 15.52 -1.93 -15.45
CA GLU A 494 15.74 -2.00 -16.90
C GLU A 494 14.54 -1.53 -17.72
N LEU A 495 13.31 -1.86 -17.30
CA LEU A 495 12.08 -1.41 -17.96
C LEU A 495 11.88 0.12 -17.88
N GLU A 496 12.32 0.74 -16.77
CA GLU A 496 12.39 2.20 -16.67
C GLU A 496 13.52 2.80 -17.51
N THR A 497 14.65 2.10 -17.61
CA THR A 497 15.81 2.56 -18.39
C THR A 497 15.52 2.56 -19.89
N TYR A 498 14.81 1.55 -20.41
CA TYR A 498 14.34 1.53 -21.79
C TYR A 498 13.21 2.54 -22.06
N ALA A 499 12.25 2.72 -21.13
CA ALA A 499 11.23 3.77 -21.25
C ALA A 499 11.84 5.19 -21.19
N LYS A 500 12.91 5.40 -20.41
CA LYS A 500 13.71 6.64 -20.39
C LYS A 500 14.52 6.81 -21.68
N ALA A 501 15.10 5.75 -22.23
CA ALA A 501 15.84 5.78 -23.49
C ALA A 501 14.96 6.10 -24.71
N GLU A 502 13.73 5.57 -24.76
CA GLU A 502 12.78 5.88 -25.83
C GLU A 502 12.12 7.26 -25.68
N LYS A 503 11.81 7.73 -24.46
CA LYS A 503 11.40 9.14 -24.23
C LYS A 503 12.46 10.12 -24.73
N LYS A 504 13.75 9.77 -24.62
CA LYS A 504 14.88 10.54 -25.14
C LYS A 504 14.92 10.55 -26.68
N LYS A 505 14.52 9.45 -27.34
CA LYS A 505 14.37 9.39 -28.81
C LYS A 505 13.16 10.18 -29.30
N SER A 506 12.01 10.11 -28.62
CA SER A 506 10.80 10.89 -28.95
C SER A 506 11.02 12.41 -28.88
N ARG A 507 11.74 12.89 -27.86
CA ARG A 507 12.14 14.32 -27.73
C ARG A 507 13.13 14.79 -28.80
N ARG A 508 13.90 13.87 -29.39
CA ARG A 508 14.79 14.17 -30.53
C ARG A 508 14.02 14.29 -31.83
N THR A 509 13.00 13.46 -32.06
CA THR A 509 12.12 13.55 -33.24
C THR A 509 11.22 14.80 -33.21
N GLU A 510 10.76 15.25 -32.03
CA GLU A 510 10.00 16.51 -31.90
C GLU A 510 10.87 17.77 -32.13
N ARG A 511 12.18 17.71 -31.83
CA ARG A 511 13.11 18.81 -32.14
C ARG A 511 13.53 18.89 -33.61
N CYS A 512 13.51 17.77 -34.34
CA CYS A 512 13.81 17.75 -35.77
C CYS A 512 12.58 18.05 -36.67
N GLY A 513 11.37 18.17 -36.10
CA GLY A 513 10.16 18.54 -36.83
C GLY A 513 9.83 20.03 -36.83
N ASN A 514 10.67 20.87 -36.19
CA ASN A 514 10.52 22.32 -36.10
C ASN A 514 11.68 23.05 -36.80
N THR A 515 12.07 22.59 -38.00
CA THR A 515 12.91 23.34 -38.94
C THR A 515 12.30 23.30 -40.32
#